data_AF-A0A059LLS4-F1
#
_entry.id   AF-A0A059LLS4-F1
#
_cell.length_a   1.000
_cell.length_b   1.000
_cell.length_c   1.000
_cell.angle_alpha   90.00
_cell.angle_beta   90.00
_cell.angle_gamma   90.00
#
_symmetry.space_group_name_H-M   'P 1'
#
loop_
_entity.id
_entity.type
_entity.pdbx_description
1 polymer ?
#
loop_
_entity_poly.entity_id
_entity_poly.type
_entity_poly.pdbx_seq_one_letter_code
_entity_poly.pdbx_strand_id
1 'polypeptide(L)'
;MRVKLQNQTTPVPLSGREMFQRALAAPVVDLDELRDLVRAYGLPDETKLRPVVWQLLLNYLPESQKDRASFVAAKRAEYAQFCQELVRDASSLTASPAATPCSSSSDLPRRVQQDHPLSSHQDSSWNAFFADAATQEQIARDVDRTHPDLHFFCGTGPRPSRHRAAMRRALFVYAKLNPGLSYVQGMNEVFAPLYYVLCCQDEARSSEDEAEDGDENQADPATDSSASPAPGPAAAPLKHSLPAHHATADPLLAPSPSQDPRAAEADAFFCFVALMSEFRDNFCHALDESSEGIRAALARLSASLRGLDPELSSHLEQRNGVAPHYYAFRWLTLLLTQEFAFPDVLRLWDTLLASPPGQKPPCLARLALAMLLLARDQILEGDFGANVRLLQHYPAADVGVIVQRASLLQSYGRC
;
A
#
# COMPACT_ATOMS: atom_id res chain seq x y z
N MET A 1 64.68 18.37 -10.22
CA MET A 1 63.39 17.87 -10.72
C MET A 1 62.45 17.65 -9.55
N ARG A 2 61.48 18.55 -9.32
CA ARG A 2 60.40 18.35 -8.32
C ARG A 2 59.27 17.59 -9.01
N VAL A 3 59.00 16.37 -8.54
CA VAL A 3 57.85 15.57 -8.96
C VAL A 3 56.59 16.19 -8.34
N LYS A 4 55.65 16.64 -9.18
CA LYS A 4 54.32 17.06 -8.73
C LYS A 4 53.53 15.80 -8.37
N LEU A 5 53.22 15.60 -7.10
CA LEU A 5 52.21 14.65 -6.65
C LEU A 5 50.85 15.17 -7.12
N GLN A 6 50.24 14.47 -8.07
CA GLN A 6 48.84 14.68 -8.43
C GLN A 6 47.96 14.18 -7.28
N ASN A 7 47.19 15.09 -6.67
CA ASN A 7 46.10 14.74 -5.78
C ASN A 7 45.07 13.92 -6.56
N GLN A 8 45.12 12.60 -6.43
CA GLN A 8 43.99 11.75 -6.76
C GLN A 8 42.98 11.90 -5.62
N THR A 9 41.97 12.74 -5.83
CA THR A 9 40.77 12.76 -4.99
C THR A 9 40.06 11.43 -5.16
N THR A 10 40.17 10.54 -4.18
CA THR A 10 39.28 9.38 -4.09
C THR A 10 37.85 9.90 -3.96
N PRO A 11 36.90 9.47 -4.82
CA PRO A 11 35.52 9.92 -4.72
C PRO A 11 34.94 9.52 -3.36
N VAL A 12 34.33 10.47 -2.67
CA VAL A 12 33.60 10.23 -1.43
C VAL A 12 32.44 9.26 -1.75
N PRO A 13 32.24 8.18 -0.96
CA PRO A 13 31.11 7.28 -1.18
C PRO A 13 29.79 8.05 -1.05
N LEU A 14 28.93 7.97 -2.07
CA LEU A 14 27.61 8.58 -2.02
C LEU A 14 26.78 7.97 -0.88
N SER A 15 25.99 8.79 -0.20
CA SER A 15 24.96 8.32 0.70
C SER A 15 23.85 7.57 -0.07
N GLY A 16 23.14 6.66 0.60
CA GLY A 16 22.03 5.92 -0.04
C GLY A 16 20.97 6.85 -0.66
N ARG A 17 20.72 8.00 -0.03
CA ARG A 17 19.82 9.05 -0.56
C ARG A 17 20.30 9.59 -1.90
N GLU A 18 21.58 9.94 -2.01
CA GLU A 18 22.16 10.46 -3.26
C GLU A 18 22.17 9.40 -4.36
N MET A 19 22.37 8.12 -4.01
CA MET A 19 22.27 7.02 -4.96
C MET A 19 20.86 6.89 -5.53
N PHE A 20 19.83 6.94 -4.69
CA PHE A 20 18.44 6.93 -5.14
C PHE A 20 18.10 8.13 -6.02
N GLN A 21 18.51 9.33 -5.63
CA GLN A 21 18.28 10.54 -6.42
C GLN A 21 18.90 10.42 -7.81
N ARG A 22 20.15 9.93 -7.89
CA ARG A 22 20.84 9.70 -9.17
C ARG A 22 20.11 8.67 -10.03
N ALA A 23 19.74 7.53 -9.45
CA ALA A 23 19.04 6.46 -10.18
C ALA A 23 17.68 6.93 -10.70
N LEU A 24 16.92 7.65 -9.89
CA LEU A 24 15.59 8.15 -10.24
C LEU A 24 15.62 9.35 -11.19
N ALA A 25 16.70 10.13 -11.21
CA ALA A 25 16.91 11.23 -12.15
C ALA A 25 17.34 10.78 -13.56
N ALA A 26 17.68 9.50 -13.76
CA ALA A 26 18.04 8.97 -15.07
C ALA A 26 16.85 9.04 -16.05
N PRO A 27 17.06 9.42 -17.32
CA PRO A 27 15.96 9.57 -18.30
C PRO A 27 15.18 8.27 -18.54
N VAL A 28 15.84 7.13 -18.36
CA VAL A 28 15.25 5.80 -18.23
C VAL A 28 15.83 5.21 -16.95
N VAL A 29 14.96 4.85 -16.00
CA VAL A 29 15.38 4.31 -14.70
C VAL A 29 15.72 2.83 -14.84
N ASP A 30 16.92 2.45 -14.42
CA ASP A 30 17.33 1.05 -14.33
C ASP A 30 16.65 0.39 -13.11
N LEU A 31 15.72 -0.51 -13.37
CA LEU A 31 14.96 -1.19 -12.32
C LEU A 31 15.81 -2.18 -11.52
N ASP A 32 16.89 -2.73 -12.09
CA ASP A 32 17.76 -3.66 -11.36
C ASP A 32 18.68 -2.89 -10.41
N GLU A 33 19.25 -1.76 -10.84
CA GLU A 33 19.97 -0.83 -9.93
C GLU A 33 19.02 -0.38 -8.81
N LEU A 34 17.78 0.01 -9.14
CA LEU A 34 16.81 0.45 -8.15
C LEU A 34 16.46 -0.64 -7.13
N ARG A 35 16.27 -1.89 -7.58
CA ARG A 35 16.03 -3.04 -6.70
C ARG A 35 17.20 -3.28 -5.75
N ASP A 36 18.44 -3.18 -6.25
CA ASP A 36 19.63 -3.37 -5.43
C ASP A 36 19.79 -2.26 -4.38
N LEU A 37 19.49 -1.01 -4.73
CA LEU A 37 19.47 0.10 -3.77
C LEU A 37 18.42 -0.12 -2.67
N VAL A 38 17.21 -0.56 -3.02
CA VAL A 38 16.16 -0.86 -2.03
C VAL A 38 16.56 -2.01 -1.11
N ARG A 39 17.21 -3.06 -1.63
CA ARG A 39 17.72 -4.16 -0.80
C ARG A 39 18.82 -3.71 0.16
N ALA A 40 19.70 -2.82 -0.30
CA ALA A 40 20.83 -2.34 0.48
C ALA A 40 20.41 -1.35 1.58
N TYR A 41 19.50 -0.42 1.27
CA TYR A 41 19.23 0.73 2.14
C TYR A 41 17.79 0.79 2.68
N GLY A 42 16.85 0.06 2.10
CA GLY A 42 15.42 0.26 2.34
C GLY A 42 14.93 1.64 1.87
N LEU A 43 13.67 1.97 2.17
CA LEU A 43 13.08 3.28 1.86
C LEU A 43 12.50 3.91 3.14
N PRO A 44 13.29 4.65 3.93
CA PRO A 44 12.79 5.34 5.12
C PRO A 44 11.71 6.39 4.78
N ASP A 45 10.75 6.60 5.67
CA ASP A 45 9.59 7.48 5.49
C ASP A 45 10.01 8.92 5.15
N GLU A 46 11.08 9.41 5.78
CA GLU A 46 11.60 10.77 5.65
C GLU A 46 12.09 11.07 4.22
N THR A 47 12.41 10.03 3.45
CA THR A 47 12.88 10.18 2.08
C THR A 47 11.76 10.51 1.10
N LYS A 48 10.49 10.26 1.47
CA LYS A 48 9.31 10.39 0.61
C LYS A 48 9.43 9.63 -0.74
N LEU A 49 10.31 8.62 -0.83
CA LEU A 49 10.63 7.90 -2.07
C LEU A 49 9.67 6.75 -2.41
N ARG A 50 9.09 6.09 -1.39
CA ARG A 50 8.22 4.91 -1.58
C ARG A 50 7.19 5.06 -2.68
N PRO A 51 6.46 6.17 -2.81
CA PRO A 51 5.34 6.20 -3.73
C PRO A 51 5.81 6.16 -5.19
N VAL A 52 6.93 6.78 -5.54
CA VAL A 52 7.52 6.67 -6.89
C VAL A 52 8.19 5.30 -7.07
N VAL A 53 8.98 4.86 -6.09
CA VAL A 53 9.75 3.60 -6.19
C VAL A 53 8.83 2.39 -6.24
N TRP A 54 7.80 2.31 -5.40
CA TRP A 54 6.83 1.21 -5.41
C TRP A 54 6.08 1.13 -6.72
N GLN A 55 5.65 2.26 -7.28
CA GLN A 55 5.01 2.28 -8.59
C GLN A 55 5.92 1.77 -9.71
N LEU A 56 7.22 2.09 -9.67
CA LEU A 56 8.21 1.54 -10.62
C LEU A 56 8.43 0.04 -10.40
N LEU A 57 8.58 -0.41 -9.16
CA LEU A 57 8.83 -1.81 -8.82
C LEU A 57 7.63 -2.74 -9.06
N LEU A 58 6.42 -2.19 -9.04
CA LEU A 58 5.18 -2.84 -9.45
C LEU A 58 4.94 -2.76 -10.97
N ASN A 59 5.87 -2.19 -11.74
CA ASN A 59 5.75 -1.95 -13.19
C ASN A 59 4.49 -1.16 -13.57
N TYR A 60 4.02 -0.28 -12.68
CA TYR A 60 2.93 0.64 -13.00
C TYR A 60 3.49 1.87 -13.73
N LEU A 61 4.49 2.54 -13.16
CA LEU A 61 5.10 3.69 -13.82
C LEU A 61 6.07 3.23 -14.93
N PRO A 62 6.03 3.86 -16.11
CA PRO A 62 7.04 3.65 -17.14
C PRO A 62 8.45 3.99 -16.63
N GLU A 63 9.44 3.19 -17.03
CA GLU A 63 10.86 3.43 -16.73
C GLU A 63 11.34 4.77 -17.30
N SER A 64 10.84 5.13 -18.49
CA SER A 64 11.17 6.40 -19.15
C SER A 64 10.39 7.56 -18.54
N GLN A 65 11.10 8.55 -18.01
CA GLN A 65 10.48 9.70 -17.32
C GLN A 65 9.55 10.52 -18.23
N LYS A 66 9.93 10.71 -19.49
CA LYS A 66 9.17 11.52 -20.46
C LYS A 66 7.76 10.97 -20.72
N ASP A 67 7.56 9.66 -20.56
CA ASP A 67 6.30 8.99 -20.88
C ASP A 67 5.36 8.91 -19.67
N ARG A 68 5.86 9.19 -18.45
CA ARG A 68 5.12 9.01 -17.19
C ARG A 68 3.88 9.88 -17.10
N ALA A 69 4.00 11.17 -17.41
CA ALA A 69 2.90 12.11 -17.23
C ALA A 69 1.67 11.74 -18.09
N SER A 70 1.89 11.47 -19.38
CA SER A 70 0.83 11.04 -20.29
C SER A 70 0.27 9.67 -19.93
N PHE A 71 1.14 8.74 -19.50
CA PHE A 71 0.72 7.39 -19.12
C PHE A 71 -0.18 7.41 -17.88
N VAL A 72 0.23 8.13 -16.83
CA VAL A 72 -0.53 8.27 -15.59
C VAL A 72 -1.86 8.96 -15.85
N ALA A 73 -1.88 10.02 -16.66
CA ALA A 73 -3.13 10.69 -17.04
C ALA A 73 -4.10 9.73 -17.76
N ALA A 74 -3.60 8.92 -18.69
CA ALA A 74 -4.40 7.91 -19.39
C ALA A 74 -4.93 6.83 -18.44
N LYS A 75 -4.09 6.33 -17.53
CA LYS A 75 -4.49 5.32 -16.53
C LYS A 75 -5.54 5.86 -15.56
N ARG A 76 -5.37 7.07 -15.05
CA ARG A 76 -6.37 7.71 -14.17
C ARG A 76 -7.70 7.93 -14.87
N ALA A 77 -7.69 8.30 -16.15
CA ALA A 77 -8.92 8.39 -16.96
C ALA A 77 -9.58 7.01 -17.17
N GLU A 78 -8.79 5.97 -17.42
CA GLU A 78 -9.27 4.58 -17.53
C GLU A 78 -9.95 4.11 -16.23
N TYR A 79 -9.33 4.36 -15.06
CA TYR A 79 -9.95 4.04 -13.77
C TYR A 79 -11.24 4.84 -13.53
N ALA A 80 -11.25 6.13 -13.88
CA ALA A 80 -12.45 6.95 -13.77
C ALA A 80 -13.60 6.40 -14.62
N GLN A 81 -13.30 5.85 -15.81
CA GLN A 81 -14.28 5.17 -16.65
C GLN A 81 -14.80 3.89 -15.98
N PHE A 82 -13.92 3.06 -15.41
CA PHE A 82 -14.36 1.88 -14.65
C PHE A 82 -15.29 2.24 -13.49
N CYS A 83 -14.99 3.29 -12.75
CA CYS A 83 -15.86 3.79 -11.69
C CYS A 83 -17.24 4.18 -12.22
N GLN A 84 -17.30 4.92 -13.34
CA GLN A 84 -18.58 5.34 -13.94
C GLN A 84 -19.42 4.17 -14.44
N GLU A 85 -18.79 3.15 -15.01
CA GLU A 85 -19.48 2.01 -15.61
C GLU A 85 -19.90 0.94 -14.59
N LEU A 86 -19.07 0.72 -13.56
CA LEU A 86 -19.21 -0.42 -12.64
C LEU A 86 -19.80 -0.01 -11.29
N VAL A 87 -19.47 1.17 -10.77
CA VAL A 87 -19.97 1.65 -9.46
C VAL A 87 -21.32 2.32 -9.66
N ARG A 88 -22.40 1.55 -9.49
CA ARG A 88 -23.77 2.05 -9.57
C ARG A 88 -24.27 2.50 -8.20
N ASP A 89 -24.73 3.74 -8.09
CA ASP A 89 -25.44 4.22 -6.91
C ASP A 89 -26.94 3.94 -7.04
N ALA A 90 -27.60 3.54 -5.95
CA ALA A 90 -29.06 3.35 -5.92
C ALA A 90 -29.82 4.62 -6.36
N SER A 91 -29.27 5.80 -6.06
CA SER A 91 -29.78 7.11 -6.47
C SER A 91 -29.76 7.30 -7.98
N SER A 92 -28.81 6.70 -8.70
CA SER A 92 -28.71 6.77 -10.16
C SER A 92 -29.75 5.88 -10.86
N LEU A 93 -30.17 4.79 -10.22
CA LEU A 93 -31.20 3.87 -10.73
C LEU A 93 -32.62 4.40 -10.50
N THR A 94 -32.82 5.22 -9.47
CA THR A 94 -34.10 5.88 -9.16
C THR A 94 -34.23 7.26 -9.81
N ALA A 95 -33.12 7.89 -10.19
CA ALA A 95 -33.08 9.09 -11.02
C ALA A 95 -33.47 8.77 -12.48
N SER A 96 -34.74 8.44 -12.69
CA SER A 96 -35.34 8.58 -14.02
C SER A 96 -35.18 10.04 -14.47
N PRO A 97 -34.88 10.34 -15.74
CA PRO A 97 -34.80 11.71 -16.20
C PRO A 97 -36.10 12.39 -15.82
N ALA A 98 -35.99 13.52 -15.11
CA ALA A 98 -37.12 14.32 -14.65
C ALA A 98 -38.18 14.33 -15.75
N ALA A 99 -39.38 13.87 -15.41
CA ALA A 99 -40.51 13.83 -16.31
C ALA A 99 -40.66 15.20 -16.96
N THR A 100 -40.19 15.35 -18.20
CA THR A 100 -40.77 16.34 -19.11
C THR A 100 -42.25 16.03 -19.09
N PRO A 101 -43.15 16.98 -18.78
CA PRO A 101 -44.58 16.71 -18.81
C PRO A 101 -44.99 16.49 -20.27
N CYS A 102 -44.83 15.26 -20.74
CA CYS A 102 -45.27 14.79 -22.04
C CYS A 102 -46.76 14.57 -21.89
N SER A 103 -47.55 15.49 -22.40
CA SER A 103 -49.00 15.41 -22.51
C SER A 103 -49.41 14.37 -23.55
N SER A 104 -49.14 13.09 -23.30
CA SER A 104 -49.78 11.92 -23.95
C SER A 104 -49.28 10.63 -23.28
N SER A 105 -50.17 9.91 -22.60
CA SER A 105 -49.84 8.77 -21.74
C SER A 105 -49.56 7.45 -22.47
N SER A 106 -49.11 7.46 -23.72
CA SER A 106 -49.06 6.24 -24.54
C SER A 106 -47.66 5.80 -25.00
N ASP A 107 -46.61 6.61 -24.86
CA ASP A 107 -45.27 6.25 -25.38
C ASP A 107 -44.14 6.55 -24.38
N LEU A 108 -44.16 5.85 -23.23
CA LEU A 108 -42.93 5.65 -22.46
C LEU A 108 -42.13 4.51 -23.13
N PRO A 109 -40.81 4.62 -23.33
CA PRO A 109 -40.03 3.55 -23.93
C PRO A 109 -40.15 2.27 -23.09
N ARG A 110 -40.53 1.13 -23.71
CA ARG A 110 -40.68 -0.20 -23.06
C ARG A 110 -39.54 -0.56 -22.10
N ARG A 111 -38.32 -0.07 -22.35
CA ARG A 111 -37.12 -0.30 -21.55
C ARG A 111 -37.22 0.26 -20.12
N VAL A 112 -37.94 1.36 -19.90
CA VAL A 112 -38.13 1.97 -18.57
C VAL A 112 -39.19 1.21 -17.75
N GLN A 113 -40.16 0.57 -18.41
CA GLN A 113 -41.18 -0.25 -17.72
C GLN A 113 -40.65 -1.61 -17.23
N GLN A 114 -39.51 -2.08 -17.75
CA GLN A 114 -38.96 -3.41 -17.46
C GLN A 114 -37.77 -3.39 -16.48
N ASP A 115 -37.19 -2.22 -16.21
CA ASP A 115 -36.06 -2.08 -15.29
C ASP A 115 -36.49 -1.39 -13.99
N HIS A 116 -36.89 -2.21 -13.01
CA HIS A 116 -37.42 -1.76 -11.72
C HIS A 116 -36.92 -2.69 -10.59
N PRO A 117 -36.96 -2.26 -9.31
CA PRO A 117 -36.40 -3.01 -8.17
C PRO A 117 -36.91 -4.46 -8.03
N LEU A 118 -38.13 -4.74 -8.49
CA LEU A 118 -38.72 -6.08 -8.43
C LEU A 118 -38.63 -6.86 -9.75
N SER A 119 -37.78 -6.44 -10.70
CA SER A 119 -37.75 -6.99 -12.05
C SER A 119 -37.15 -8.39 -12.02
N SER A 120 -37.78 -9.36 -12.69
CA SER A 120 -37.25 -10.72 -12.83
C SER A 120 -36.36 -10.88 -14.07
N HIS A 121 -36.13 -9.81 -14.83
CA HIS A 121 -35.32 -9.82 -16.04
C HIS A 121 -33.81 -9.88 -15.70
N GLN A 122 -33.08 -10.83 -16.28
CA GLN A 122 -31.63 -10.98 -16.07
C GLN A 122 -30.83 -9.72 -16.45
N ASP A 123 -31.32 -8.96 -17.43
CA ASP A 123 -30.67 -7.72 -17.90
C ASP A 123 -31.07 -6.47 -17.09
N SER A 124 -31.82 -6.63 -15.99
CA SER A 124 -32.22 -5.51 -15.15
C SER A 124 -31.03 -4.94 -14.37
N SER A 125 -30.87 -3.62 -14.44
CA SER A 125 -29.88 -2.88 -13.66
C SER A 125 -30.10 -3.06 -12.15
N TRP A 126 -31.35 -3.28 -11.73
CA TRP A 126 -31.70 -3.60 -10.34
C TRP A 126 -31.25 -5.00 -9.91
N ASN A 127 -31.37 -6.01 -10.78
CA ASN A 127 -30.85 -7.35 -10.46
C ASN A 127 -29.32 -7.36 -10.35
N ALA A 128 -28.64 -6.64 -11.24
CA ALA A 128 -27.19 -6.44 -11.13
C ALA A 128 -26.83 -5.69 -9.83
N PHE A 129 -27.61 -4.67 -9.45
CA PHE A 129 -27.41 -3.93 -8.19
C PHE A 129 -27.58 -4.82 -6.95
N PHE A 130 -28.60 -5.68 -6.90
CA PHE A 130 -28.78 -6.61 -5.77
C PHE A 130 -27.70 -7.70 -5.74
N ALA A 131 -27.21 -8.14 -6.90
CA ALA A 131 -26.06 -9.04 -6.96
C ALA A 131 -24.77 -8.38 -6.45
N ASP A 132 -24.60 -7.08 -6.72
CA ASP A 132 -23.44 -6.29 -6.29
C ASP A 132 -23.50 -5.93 -4.79
N ALA A 133 -24.70 -5.83 -4.21
CA ALA A 133 -24.91 -5.42 -2.81
C ALA A 133 -24.15 -6.31 -1.81
N ALA A 134 -24.15 -7.63 -2.01
CA ALA A 134 -23.46 -8.56 -1.11
C ALA A 134 -21.95 -8.32 -1.09
N THR A 135 -21.34 -8.13 -2.27
CA THR A 135 -19.91 -7.83 -2.40
C THR A 135 -19.58 -6.47 -1.82
N GLN A 136 -20.40 -5.44 -2.08
CA GLN A 136 -20.20 -4.10 -1.52
C GLN A 136 -20.31 -4.09 0.01
N GLU A 137 -21.28 -4.80 0.59
CA GLU A 137 -21.44 -4.90 2.04
C GLU A 137 -20.27 -5.64 2.70
N GLN A 138 -19.77 -6.71 2.07
CA GLN A 138 -18.57 -7.39 2.54
C GLN A 138 -17.35 -6.46 2.53
N ILE A 139 -17.11 -5.75 1.42
CA ILE A 139 -16.02 -4.78 1.31
C ILE A 139 -16.19 -3.67 2.35
N ALA A 140 -17.39 -3.14 2.54
CA ALA A 140 -17.64 -2.08 3.51
C ALA A 140 -17.29 -2.50 4.94
N ARG A 141 -17.73 -3.69 5.36
CA ARG A 141 -17.41 -4.25 6.68
C ARG A 141 -15.92 -4.44 6.90
N ASP A 142 -15.19 -4.87 5.87
CA ASP A 142 -13.75 -5.09 5.95
C ASP A 142 -12.96 -3.78 5.95
N VAL A 143 -13.34 -2.82 5.11
CA VAL A 143 -12.70 -1.49 5.07
C VAL A 143 -12.92 -0.73 6.39
N ASP A 144 -14.10 -0.86 7.02
CA ASP A 144 -14.39 -0.16 8.29
C ASP A 144 -13.54 -0.63 9.47
N ARG A 145 -12.99 -1.85 9.39
CA ARG A 145 -12.11 -2.42 10.42
C ARG A 145 -10.63 -2.47 9.99
N THR A 146 -10.28 -1.91 8.84
CA THR A 146 -8.89 -1.93 8.34
C THR A 146 -8.02 -0.96 9.13
N HIS A 147 -6.92 -1.46 9.71
CA HIS A 147 -5.97 -0.70 10.53
C HIS A 147 -6.65 0.27 11.53
N PRO A 148 -7.40 -0.23 12.52
CA PRO A 148 -8.21 0.60 13.42
C PRO A 148 -7.38 1.57 14.27
N ASP A 149 -6.10 1.28 14.48
CA ASP A 149 -5.18 2.11 15.26
C ASP A 149 -4.58 3.28 14.46
N LEU A 150 -4.82 3.34 13.14
CA LEU A 150 -4.35 4.42 12.27
C LEU A 150 -5.48 5.42 12.00
N HIS A 151 -5.33 6.64 12.51
CA HIS A 151 -6.28 7.75 12.25
C HIS A 151 -6.45 8.08 10.75
N PHE A 152 -5.53 7.64 9.90
CA PHE A 152 -5.71 7.73 8.45
C PHE A 152 -6.94 6.93 7.96
N PHE A 153 -7.16 5.74 8.51
CA PHE A 153 -8.26 4.85 8.15
C PHE A 153 -9.44 4.92 9.13
N CYS A 154 -9.16 5.20 10.40
CA CYS A 154 -10.13 5.21 11.50
C CYS A 154 -10.67 6.62 11.79
N GLY A 155 -11.91 6.70 12.29
CA GLY A 155 -12.56 7.95 12.70
C GLY A 155 -13.77 8.34 11.85
N THR A 156 -14.61 9.23 12.39
CA THR A 156 -15.86 9.71 11.79
C THR A 156 -15.70 11.01 11.00
N GLY A 157 -14.49 11.58 10.99
CA GLY A 157 -14.21 12.82 10.26
C GLY A 157 -14.33 12.68 8.74
N PRO A 158 -14.38 13.81 8.01
CA PRO A 158 -14.43 13.81 6.55
C PRO A 158 -13.24 13.10 5.90
N ARG A 159 -12.04 13.28 6.46
CA ARG A 159 -10.79 12.70 5.94
C ARG A 159 -10.77 11.15 6.00
N PRO A 160 -10.96 10.47 7.14
CA PRO A 160 -11.06 9.01 7.14
C PRO A 160 -12.20 8.48 6.27
N SER A 161 -13.32 9.20 6.21
CA SER A 161 -14.49 8.82 5.40
C SER A 161 -14.20 8.84 3.90
N ARG A 162 -13.46 9.83 3.37
CA ARG A 162 -13.01 9.82 1.96
C ARG A 162 -12.07 8.66 1.66
N HIS A 163 -11.16 8.33 2.58
CA HIS A 163 -10.20 7.24 2.42
C HIS A 163 -10.91 5.88 2.36
N ARG A 164 -11.85 5.62 3.28
CA ARG A 164 -12.68 4.41 3.24
C ARG A 164 -13.54 4.34 1.99
N ALA A 165 -14.10 5.46 1.53
CA ALA A 165 -14.88 5.50 0.29
C ALA A 165 -14.02 5.16 -0.94
N ALA A 166 -12.78 5.67 -1.00
CA ALA A 166 -11.83 5.35 -2.06
C ALA A 166 -11.45 3.86 -2.08
N MET A 167 -11.10 3.30 -0.92
CA MET A 167 -10.78 1.87 -0.80
C MET A 167 -11.97 0.99 -1.22
N ARG A 168 -13.18 1.30 -0.76
CA ARG A 168 -14.40 0.55 -1.12
C ARG A 168 -14.64 0.54 -2.63
N ARG A 169 -14.51 1.71 -3.28
CA ARG A 169 -14.65 1.80 -4.75
C ARG A 169 -13.58 0.99 -5.47
N ALA A 170 -12.31 1.17 -5.13
CA ALA A 170 -11.21 0.48 -5.79
C ALA A 170 -11.32 -1.06 -5.69
N LEU A 171 -11.61 -1.57 -4.48
CA LEU A 171 -11.80 -3.00 -4.24
C LEU A 171 -13.03 -3.55 -4.97
N PHE A 172 -14.11 -2.77 -5.04
CA PHE A 172 -15.31 -3.17 -5.76
C PHE A 172 -15.09 -3.19 -7.27
N VAL A 173 -14.44 -2.17 -7.83
CA VAL A 173 -14.03 -2.15 -9.25
C VAL A 173 -13.15 -3.36 -9.56
N TYR A 174 -12.18 -3.69 -8.70
CA TYR A 174 -11.34 -4.87 -8.86
C TYR A 174 -12.18 -6.17 -8.91
N ALA A 175 -13.11 -6.34 -7.97
CA ALA A 175 -13.97 -7.52 -7.91
C ALA A 175 -14.83 -7.67 -9.18
N LYS A 176 -15.38 -6.56 -9.70
CA LYS A 176 -16.19 -6.55 -10.92
C LYS A 176 -15.38 -6.87 -12.18
N LEU A 177 -14.13 -6.42 -12.24
CA LEU A 177 -13.22 -6.72 -13.36
C LEU A 177 -12.67 -8.16 -13.32
N ASN A 178 -12.75 -8.82 -12.16
CA ASN A 178 -12.22 -10.18 -11.96
C ASN A 178 -13.30 -11.12 -11.42
N PRO A 179 -14.41 -11.39 -12.14
CA PRO A 179 -15.57 -12.12 -11.60
C PRO A 179 -15.26 -13.55 -11.15
N GLY A 180 -14.22 -14.20 -11.71
CA GLY A 180 -13.78 -15.53 -11.28
C GLY A 180 -13.05 -15.56 -9.94
N LEU A 181 -12.50 -14.42 -9.51
CA LEU A 181 -11.86 -14.25 -8.20
C LEU A 181 -12.76 -13.48 -7.22
N SER A 182 -13.42 -12.44 -7.71
CA SER A 182 -14.21 -11.46 -6.97
C SER A 182 -13.40 -10.82 -5.82
N TYR A 183 -14.10 -10.20 -4.87
CA TYR A 183 -13.50 -9.75 -3.62
C TYR A 183 -13.34 -10.93 -2.66
N VAL A 184 -12.16 -11.04 -2.05
CA VAL A 184 -11.86 -12.00 -0.99
C VAL A 184 -11.45 -11.22 0.25
N GLN A 185 -12.00 -11.59 1.41
CA GLN A 185 -11.66 -10.97 2.69
C GLN A 185 -10.13 -11.02 2.90
N GLY A 186 -9.54 -9.86 3.23
CA GLY A 186 -8.09 -9.69 3.35
C GLY A 186 -7.49 -8.84 2.23
N MET A 187 -8.16 -8.74 1.06
CA MET A 187 -7.72 -7.83 -0.02
C MET A 187 -7.69 -6.36 0.45
N ASN A 188 -8.57 -5.98 1.38
CA ASN A 188 -8.57 -4.66 2.01
C ASN A 188 -7.25 -4.36 2.75
N GLU A 189 -6.67 -5.34 3.43
CA GLU A 189 -5.40 -5.22 4.15
C GLU A 189 -4.22 -5.11 3.18
N VAL A 190 -4.31 -5.75 2.01
CA VAL A 190 -3.29 -5.65 0.95
C VAL A 190 -3.39 -4.32 0.21
N PHE A 191 -4.60 -3.80 0.01
CA PHE A 191 -4.79 -2.51 -0.65
C PHE A 191 -4.34 -1.32 0.22
N ALA A 192 -4.55 -1.40 1.53
CA ALA A 192 -4.33 -0.29 2.45
C ALA A 192 -2.90 0.30 2.43
N PRO A 193 -1.80 -0.49 2.48
CA PRO A 193 -0.44 0.05 2.40
C PRO A 193 -0.16 0.81 1.10
N LEU A 194 -0.62 0.29 -0.06
CA LEU A 194 -0.44 0.96 -1.35
C LEU A 194 -1.16 2.31 -1.36
N TYR A 195 -2.43 2.32 -0.93
CA TYR A 195 -3.23 3.53 -0.90
C TYR A 195 -2.67 4.57 0.07
N TYR A 196 -2.25 4.16 1.27
CA TYR A 196 -1.63 5.05 2.23
C TYR A 196 -0.39 5.74 1.65
N VAL A 197 0.54 4.95 1.11
CA VAL A 197 1.81 5.44 0.56
C VAL A 197 1.57 6.46 -0.55
N LEU A 198 0.62 6.18 -1.45
CA LEU A 198 0.32 7.05 -2.59
C LEU A 198 -0.47 8.30 -2.17
N CYS A 199 -1.40 8.17 -1.22
CA CYS A 199 -2.25 9.28 -0.80
C CYS A 199 -1.51 10.29 0.11
N CYS A 200 -0.53 9.85 0.91
CA CYS A 200 0.27 10.74 1.74
C CYS A 200 1.16 11.71 0.93
N GLN A 201 1.43 11.45 -0.35
CA GLN A 201 2.10 12.43 -1.22
C GLN A 201 1.24 13.64 -1.52
N ASP A 202 -0.03 13.41 -1.79
CA ASP A 202 -0.97 14.45 -2.22
C ASP A 202 -1.33 15.38 -1.05
N GLU A 203 -1.43 14.84 0.16
CA GLU A 203 -1.80 15.61 1.37
C GLU A 203 -0.66 16.45 1.95
N ALA A 204 0.60 15.98 1.84
CA ALA A 204 1.74 16.77 2.31
C ALA A 204 1.96 18.04 1.46
N ARG A 205 1.58 17.98 0.17
CA ARG A 205 1.75 19.08 -0.78
C ARG A 205 0.65 20.12 -0.64
N SER A 206 -0.61 19.71 -0.43
CA SER A 206 -1.71 20.64 -0.19
C SER A 206 -1.54 21.47 1.10
N SER A 207 -0.86 20.94 2.12
CA SER A 207 -0.49 21.74 3.31
C SER A 207 0.68 22.69 3.11
N GLU A 208 1.57 22.42 2.15
CA GLU A 208 2.69 23.31 1.80
C GLU A 208 2.17 24.47 0.93
N ASP A 209 1.27 24.21 -0.02
CA ASP A 209 0.65 25.23 -0.88
C ASP A 209 -0.22 26.23 -0.09
N GLU A 210 -0.97 25.78 0.94
CA GLU A 210 -1.76 26.70 1.79
C GLU A 210 -0.91 27.51 2.78
N ALA A 211 0.32 27.09 3.06
CA ALA A 211 1.24 27.85 3.91
C ALA A 211 1.95 28.98 3.13
N GLU A 212 2.09 28.84 1.81
CA GLU A 212 2.69 29.88 0.94
C GLU A 212 1.69 30.98 0.56
N ASP A 213 0.38 30.68 0.49
CA ASP A 213 -0.67 31.66 0.13
C ASP A 213 -1.13 32.52 1.33
N GLY A 214 -0.54 32.30 2.52
CA GLY A 214 -0.96 32.92 3.78
C GLY A 214 -0.22 34.20 4.22
N ASP A 215 0.79 34.68 3.47
CA ASP A 215 1.67 35.79 3.91
C ASP A 215 1.56 37.08 3.08
N GLU A 216 0.42 37.35 2.44
CA GLU A 216 0.14 38.64 1.79
C GLU A 216 -1.20 39.25 2.24
N ASN A 217 -1.27 39.69 3.50
CA ASN A 217 -1.94 40.96 3.85
C ASN A 217 -1.90 41.23 5.36
N GLN A 218 -0.92 42.03 5.80
CA GLN A 218 -1.14 42.93 6.92
C GLN A 218 -0.28 44.18 6.73
N ALA A 219 -0.80 45.14 5.96
CA ALA A 219 -0.29 46.50 5.98
C ALA A 219 -0.77 47.18 7.27
N ASP A 220 0.16 47.48 8.17
CA ASP A 220 -0.03 48.35 9.32
C ASP A 220 -0.30 49.80 8.88
N PRO A 221 -1.16 50.54 9.63
CA PRO A 221 -0.95 51.95 9.84
C PRO A 221 -0.65 52.25 11.32
N ALA A 222 0.27 53.18 11.49
CA ALA A 222 0.99 53.51 12.70
C ALA A 222 0.20 54.30 13.77
N THR A 223 0.68 54.14 15.03
CA THR A 223 0.83 55.12 16.14
C THR A 223 -0.40 55.74 16.80
N ASP A 224 -0.50 55.64 18.15
CA ASP A 224 -0.03 56.70 19.07
C ASP A 224 0.07 56.22 20.55
N SER A 225 0.84 57.01 21.31
CA SER A 225 1.54 56.86 22.59
C SER A 225 0.70 56.85 23.88
N SER A 226 1.19 56.15 24.93
CA SER A 226 1.46 56.76 26.26
C SER A 226 2.16 55.83 27.28
N ALA A 227 3.22 56.40 27.87
CA ALA A 227 4.09 56.09 29.03
C ALA A 227 3.41 55.50 30.30
N SER A 228 4.01 54.82 31.32
CA SER A 228 5.36 54.35 31.78
C SER A 228 5.12 53.59 33.16
N PRO A 229 6.08 53.28 34.07
CA PRO A 229 6.94 52.08 34.14
C PRO A 229 6.92 51.21 35.45
N ALA A 230 7.39 49.95 35.33
CA ALA A 230 8.25 49.11 36.23
C ALA A 230 7.80 48.66 37.67
N PRO A 231 8.48 47.67 38.32
CA PRO A 231 9.07 46.39 37.86
C PRO A 231 8.83 45.16 38.81
N GLY A 232 9.18 43.94 38.37
CA GLY A 232 9.54 42.83 39.28
C GLY A 232 9.36 41.40 38.70
N PRO A 233 10.27 40.43 38.92
CA PRO A 233 10.57 39.37 37.95
C PRO A 233 10.08 37.96 38.37
N ALA A 234 9.77 37.09 37.40
CA ALA A 234 9.74 35.64 37.62
C ALA A 234 9.93 34.84 36.32
N ALA A 235 11.12 34.23 36.22
CA ALA A 235 11.47 32.93 35.63
C ALA A 235 10.81 32.46 34.30
N ALA A 236 11.62 32.45 33.24
CA ALA A 236 11.39 31.67 32.02
C ALA A 236 12.15 30.33 32.07
N PRO A 237 11.61 29.22 31.53
CA PRO A 237 12.41 28.08 31.10
C PRO A 237 12.75 28.17 29.60
N LEU A 238 14.03 27.93 29.32
CA LEU A 238 14.68 27.89 28.01
C LEU A 238 14.05 26.82 27.09
N LYS A 239 13.58 27.24 25.91
CA LYS A 239 13.37 26.35 24.76
C LYS A 239 14.70 26.23 24.01
N HIS A 240 15.28 25.03 24.02
CA HIS A 240 16.35 24.67 23.08
C HIS A 240 15.74 24.51 21.69
N SER A 241 15.89 25.52 20.84
CA SER A 241 15.70 25.37 19.40
C SER A 241 16.88 24.61 18.81
N LEU A 242 16.65 23.41 18.28
CA LEU A 242 17.54 22.82 17.27
C LEU A 242 17.25 23.49 15.91
N PRO A 243 18.27 23.74 15.07
CA PRO A 243 18.06 24.34 13.76
C PRO A 243 17.35 23.34 12.83
N ALA A 244 16.24 23.77 12.24
CA ALA A 244 15.61 23.11 11.12
C ALA A 244 16.58 23.13 9.93
N HIS A 245 17.20 22.00 9.63
CA HIS A 245 17.80 21.80 8.32
C HIS A 245 16.64 21.66 7.32
N HIS A 246 16.36 22.75 6.60
CA HIS A 246 15.53 22.76 5.40
C HIS A 246 16.11 21.77 4.39
N ALA A 247 15.56 20.56 4.34
CA ALA A 247 15.67 19.71 3.17
C ALA A 247 14.64 20.21 2.16
N THR A 248 15.04 21.15 1.31
CA THR A 248 14.25 21.56 0.15
C THR A 248 13.91 20.33 -0.68
N ALA A 249 12.63 20.06 -0.87
CA ALA A 249 12.15 19.01 -1.76
C ALA A 249 12.62 19.33 -3.19
N ASP A 250 13.31 18.37 -3.82
CA ASP A 250 13.84 18.50 -5.18
C ASP A 250 12.69 18.33 -6.20
N PRO A 251 12.38 19.32 -7.06
CA PRO A 251 11.21 19.29 -7.94
C PRO A 251 11.28 18.22 -9.05
N LEU A 252 12.43 17.57 -9.26
CA LEU A 252 12.67 16.66 -10.37
C LEU A 252 12.12 15.23 -10.18
N LEU A 253 11.60 14.88 -8.98
CA LEU A 253 11.19 13.51 -8.66
C LEU A 253 9.68 13.28 -8.58
N ALA A 254 8.87 14.33 -8.71
CA ALA A 254 7.43 14.29 -8.52
C ALA A 254 6.68 14.09 -9.85
N PRO A 255 5.73 13.15 -9.97
CA PRO A 255 4.74 13.24 -11.04
C PRO A 255 4.00 14.59 -10.91
N SER A 256 3.77 15.26 -12.05
CA SER A 256 3.14 16.58 -12.14
C SER A 256 1.84 16.66 -11.33
N PRO A 257 1.51 17.83 -10.72
CA PRO A 257 0.37 17.96 -9.84
C PRO A 257 -0.93 17.63 -10.59
N SER A 258 -1.65 16.63 -10.09
CA SER A 258 -3.06 16.42 -10.45
C SER A 258 -3.92 17.01 -9.36
N GLN A 259 -4.73 18.01 -9.71
CA GLN A 259 -5.79 18.55 -8.86
C GLN A 259 -6.96 17.57 -8.65
N ASP A 260 -6.84 16.32 -9.12
CA ASP A 260 -7.89 15.32 -9.01
C ASP A 260 -7.79 14.61 -7.65
N PRO A 261 -8.81 14.74 -6.76
CA PRO A 261 -8.84 14.05 -5.47
C PRO A 261 -8.87 12.51 -5.59
N ARG A 262 -9.02 11.96 -6.81
CA ARG A 262 -9.00 10.51 -7.10
C ARG A 262 -7.69 10.01 -7.70
N ALA A 263 -6.67 10.87 -7.82
CA ALA A 263 -5.36 10.50 -8.37
C ALA A 263 -4.71 9.33 -7.61
N ALA A 264 -4.51 9.46 -6.29
CA ALA A 264 -3.96 8.39 -5.46
C ALA A 264 -4.82 7.12 -5.46
N GLU A 265 -6.15 7.24 -5.54
CA GLU A 265 -7.06 6.08 -5.61
C GLU A 265 -6.81 5.26 -6.89
N ALA A 266 -6.71 5.93 -8.04
CA ALA A 266 -6.45 5.29 -9.32
C ALA A 266 -5.06 4.65 -9.40
N ASP A 267 -4.02 5.35 -8.94
CA ASP A 267 -2.66 4.81 -8.94
C ASP A 267 -2.54 3.60 -8.00
N ALA A 268 -3.17 3.67 -6.82
CA ALA A 268 -3.22 2.56 -5.89
C ALA A 268 -3.98 1.36 -6.47
N PHE A 269 -5.06 1.61 -7.22
CA PHE A 269 -5.80 0.56 -7.92
C PHE A 269 -4.93 -0.21 -8.91
N PHE A 270 -4.19 0.47 -9.79
CA PHE A 270 -3.33 -0.24 -10.75
C PHE A 270 -2.12 -0.90 -10.09
N CYS A 271 -1.54 -0.30 -9.06
CA CYS A 271 -0.51 -0.94 -8.24
C CYS A 271 -1.03 -2.22 -7.56
N PHE A 272 -2.27 -2.18 -7.06
CA PHE A 272 -2.93 -3.33 -6.47
C PHE A 272 -3.20 -4.42 -7.50
N VAL A 273 -3.70 -4.07 -8.70
CA VAL A 273 -3.87 -5.03 -9.81
C VAL A 273 -2.54 -5.71 -10.15
N ALA A 274 -1.46 -4.94 -10.27
CA ALA A 274 -0.13 -5.47 -10.55
C ALA A 274 0.36 -6.42 -9.45
N LEU A 275 0.23 -6.03 -8.18
CA LEU A 275 0.59 -6.88 -7.05
C LEU A 275 -0.24 -8.17 -7.01
N MET A 276 -1.56 -8.05 -7.16
CA MET A 276 -2.46 -9.18 -7.16
C MET A 276 -2.21 -10.13 -8.32
N SER A 277 -1.67 -9.68 -9.45
CA SER A 277 -1.32 -10.57 -10.56
C SER A 277 -0.32 -11.68 -10.18
N GLU A 278 0.54 -11.44 -9.17
CA GLU A 278 1.51 -12.40 -8.65
C GLU A 278 0.97 -13.24 -7.47
N PHE A 279 -0.07 -12.77 -6.78
CA PHE A 279 -0.62 -13.41 -5.58
C PHE A 279 -2.04 -13.97 -5.75
N ARG A 280 -2.70 -13.72 -6.89
CA ARG A 280 -4.10 -14.07 -7.15
C ARG A 280 -4.42 -15.55 -6.87
N ASP A 281 -3.46 -16.43 -7.13
CA ASP A 281 -3.67 -17.87 -6.98
C ASP A 281 -3.92 -18.24 -5.51
N ASN A 282 -3.35 -17.50 -4.55
CA ASN A 282 -3.58 -17.70 -3.12
C ASN A 282 -5.00 -17.32 -2.67
N PHE A 283 -5.72 -16.55 -3.48
CA PHE A 283 -7.09 -16.11 -3.23
C PHE A 283 -8.12 -16.91 -4.04
N CYS A 284 -7.67 -17.70 -5.02
CA CYS A 284 -8.55 -18.47 -5.88
C CYS A 284 -8.88 -19.83 -5.24
N HIS A 285 -10.08 -19.95 -4.66
CA HIS A 285 -10.53 -21.20 -4.03
C HIS A 285 -10.48 -22.43 -4.94
N ALA A 286 -10.66 -22.25 -6.26
CA ALA A 286 -10.56 -23.34 -7.23
C ALA A 286 -9.15 -23.93 -7.32
N LEU A 287 -8.13 -23.21 -6.87
CA LEU A 287 -6.74 -23.66 -6.86
C LEU A 287 -6.33 -24.29 -5.53
N ASP A 288 -7.17 -24.28 -4.49
CA ASP A 288 -6.79 -24.77 -3.16
C ASP A 288 -6.35 -26.24 -3.15
N GLU A 289 -6.88 -27.06 -4.05
CA GLU A 289 -6.50 -28.49 -4.18
C GLU A 289 -5.40 -28.75 -5.23
N SER A 290 -4.93 -27.70 -5.90
CA SER A 290 -3.92 -27.81 -6.96
C SER A 290 -2.49 -27.69 -6.42
N SER A 291 -1.49 -27.85 -7.30
CA SER A 291 -0.09 -27.51 -7.00
C SER A 291 0.17 -25.99 -6.92
N GLU A 292 -0.85 -25.21 -7.27
CA GLU A 292 -0.89 -23.75 -7.22
C GLU A 292 -1.81 -23.33 -6.06
N GLY A 293 -1.81 -22.04 -5.70
CA GLY A 293 -2.63 -21.53 -4.60
C GLY A 293 -2.09 -21.77 -3.18
N ILE A 294 -2.94 -21.48 -2.19
CA ILE A 294 -2.50 -21.24 -0.80
C ILE A 294 -2.04 -22.51 -0.08
N ARG A 295 -2.71 -23.66 -0.28
CA ARG A 295 -2.29 -24.93 0.35
C ARG A 295 -0.92 -25.36 -0.15
N ALA A 296 -0.68 -25.23 -1.46
CA ALA A 296 0.61 -25.51 -2.05
C ALA A 296 1.70 -24.53 -1.56
N ALA A 297 1.37 -23.24 -1.37
CA ALA A 297 2.29 -22.27 -0.79
C ALA A 297 2.69 -22.62 0.66
N LEU A 298 1.73 -23.04 1.49
CA LEU A 298 1.97 -23.52 2.85
C LEU A 298 2.81 -24.80 2.87
N ALA A 299 2.54 -25.74 1.96
CA ALA A 299 3.32 -26.96 1.82
C ALA A 299 4.77 -26.68 1.40
N ARG A 300 4.99 -25.73 0.48
CA ARG A 300 6.35 -25.26 0.10
C ARG A 300 7.08 -24.59 1.25
N LEU A 301 6.38 -23.79 2.06
CA LEU A 301 6.94 -23.18 3.26
C LEU A 301 7.41 -24.25 4.26
N SER A 302 6.54 -25.23 4.56
CA SER A 302 6.85 -26.37 5.43
C SER A 302 8.05 -27.19 4.91
N ALA A 303 8.06 -27.52 3.63
CA ALA A 303 9.16 -28.26 3.02
C ALA A 303 10.49 -27.49 3.10
N SER A 304 10.45 -26.16 2.91
CA SER A 304 11.63 -25.30 3.04
C SER A 304 12.13 -25.24 4.48
N LEU A 305 11.23 -25.12 5.46
CA LEU A 305 11.60 -25.18 6.88
C LEU A 305 12.26 -26.51 7.22
N ARG A 306 11.70 -27.63 6.75
CA ARG A 306 12.25 -28.96 6.98
C ARG A 306 13.66 -29.12 6.40
N GLY A 307 13.94 -28.51 5.25
CA GLY A 307 15.28 -28.52 4.65
C GLY A 307 16.28 -27.65 5.41
N LEU A 308 15.84 -26.53 5.99
CA LEU A 308 16.70 -25.56 6.70
C LEU A 308 16.94 -25.94 8.18
N ASP A 309 15.90 -26.39 8.88
CA ASP A 309 15.92 -26.77 10.29
C ASP A 309 14.95 -27.94 10.53
N PRO A 310 15.43 -29.19 10.33
CA PRO A 310 14.62 -30.39 10.52
C PRO A 310 14.10 -30.57 11.95
N GLU A 311 14.85 -30.10 12.95
CA GLU A 311 14.46 -30.18 14.36
C GLU A 311 13.25 -29.29 14.64
N LEU A 312 13.34 -28.01 14.24
CA LEU A 312 12.24 -27.05 14.38
C LEU A 312 10.99 -27.51 13.63
N SER A 313 11.15 -28.01 12.40
CA SER A 313 10.05 -28.54 11.59
C SER A 313 9.37 -29.75 12.25
N SER A 314 10.15 -30.73 12.73
CA SER A 314 9.61 -31.91 13.42
C SER A 314 8.91 -31.52 14.73
N HIS A 315 9.47 -30.58 15.48
CA HIS A 315 8.86 -30.10 16.72
C HIS A 315 7.50 -29.45 16.50
N LEU A 316 7.40 -28.52 15.53
CA LEU A 316 6.13 -27.87 15.20
C LEU A 316 5.09 -28.86 14.70
N GLU A 317 5.40 -29.62 13.65
CA GLU A 317 4.38 -30.39 12.93
C GLU A 317 4.16 -31.78 13.52
N GLN A 318 5.22 -32.53 13.82
CA GLN A 318 5.10 -33.95 14.22
C GLN A 318 4.91 -34.12 15.72
N ARG A 319 5.62 -33.34 16.54
CA ARG A 319 5.54 -33.47 18.01
C ARG A 319 4.35 -32.70 18.57
N ASN A 320 4.18 -31.45 18.15
CA ASN A 320 3.12 -30.59 18.67
C ASN A 320 1.86 -30.54 17.80
N GLY A 321 1.90 -30.94 16.53
CA GLY A 321 0.72 -30.89 15.65
C GLY A 321 0.36 -29.49 15.14
N VAL A 322 1.27 -28.52 15.26
CA VAL A 322 1.11 -27.13 14.78
C VAL A 322 1.40 -27.08 13.29
N ALA A 323 0.39 -27.40 12.49
CA ALA A 323 0.47 -27.31 11.03
C ALA A 323 0.55 -25.84 10.53
N PRO A 324 1.20 -25.57 9.38
CA PRO A 324 1.39 -24.23 8.84
C PRO A 324 0.13 -23.38 8.68
N HIS A 325 -1.02 -24.01 8.42
CA HIS A 325 -2.29 -23.30 8.24
C HIS A 325 -2.74 -22.52 9.49
N TYR A 326 -2.29 -22.91 10.69
CA TYR A 326 -2.65 -22.23 11.94
C TYR A 326 -2.00 -20.85 12.09
N TYR A 327 -0.87 -20.61 11.42
CA TYR A 327 -0.12 -19.36 11.54
C TYR A 327 0.17 -18.70 10.18
N ALA A 328 0.70 -19.47 9.22
CA ALA A 328 1.20 -18.91 7.97
C ALA A 328 0.11 -18.66 6.92
N PHE A 329 -1.12 -19.16 7.11
CA PHE A 329 -2.21 -18.84 6.18
C PHE A 329 -2.40 -17.31 6.10
N ARG A 330 -2.56 -16.66 7.26
CA ARG A 330 -2.72 -15.21 7.38
C ARG A 330 -1.46 -14.47 6.90
N TRP A 331 -0.28 -14.97 7.25
CA TRP A 331 1.00 -14.38 6.84
C TRP A 331 1.12 -14.24 5.32
N LEU A 332 0.74 -15.31 4.60
CA LEU A 332 0.86 -15.38 3.15
C LEU A 332 -0.28 -14.70 2.40
N THR A 333 -1.53 -14.79 2.90
CA THR A 333 -2.69 -14.17 2.24
C THR A 333 -2.78 -12.67 2.50
N LEU A 334 -2.29 -12.19 3.65
CA LEU A 334 -2.28 -10.76 3.98
C LEU A 334 -0.92 -10.09 3.78
N LEU A 335 0.06 -10.80 3.20
CA LEU A 335 1.42 -10.27 2.98
C LEU A 335 2.03 -9.63 4.23
N LEU A 336 1.84 -10.29 5.39
CA LEU A 336 2.31 -9.90 6.72
C LEU A 336 1.73 -8.59 7.31
N THR A 337 0.71 -7.99 6.70
CA THR A 337 0.18 -6.67 7.13
C THR A 337 -0.41 -6.65 8.54
N GLN A 338 -0.84 -7.81 9.05
CA GLN A 338 -1.41 -7.95 10.39
C GLN A 338 -0.44 -8.56 11.42
N GLU A 339 0.82 -8.85 11.06
CA GLU A 339 1.82 -9.35 12.02
C GLU A 339 2.70 -8.24 12.60
N PHE A 340 2.76 -7.11 11.91
CA PHE A 340 3.69 -6.03 12.22
C PHE A 340 2.96 -4.69 12.32
N ALA A 341 3.57 -3.75 13.04
CA ALA A 341 3.10 -2.37 13.04
C ALA A 341 3.16 -1.80 11.62
N PHE A 342 2.32 -0.82 11.31
CA PHE A 342 2.20 -0.33 9.94
C PHE A 342 3.52 0.18 9.30
N PRO A 343 4.39 0.94 10.01
CA PRO A 343 5.70 1.33 9.45
C PRO A 343 6.60 0.13 9.11
N ASP A 344 6.54 -0.90 9.95
CA ASP A 344 7.28 -2.16 9.77
C ASP A 344 6.78 -2.94 8.55
N VAL A 345 5.46 -2.92 8.32
CA VAL A 345 4.85 -3.47 7.10
C VAL A 345 5.41 -2.78 5.87
N LEU A 346 5.49 -1.44 5.86
CA LEU A 346 6.06 -0.70 4.72
C LEU A 346 7.53 -1.09 4.48
N ARG A 347 8.32 -1.27 5.55
CA ARG A 347 9.72 -1.70 5.44
C ARG A 347 9.88 -3.12 4.91
N LEU A 348 9.00 -4.05 5.31
CA LEU A 348 8.94 -5.40 4.74
C LEU A 348 8.56 -5.37 3.26
N TRP A 349 7.62 -4.49 2.91
CA TRP A 349 7.12 -4.34 1.56
C TRP A 349 8.14 -3.71 0.62
N ASP A 350 9.02 -2.82 1.10
CA ASP A 350 10.17 -2.36 0.31
C ASP A 350 10.98 -3.56 -0.23
N THR A 351 11.30 -4.51 0.65
CA THR A 351 12.03 -5.74 0.29
C THR A 351 11.20 -6.66 -0.62
N LEU A 352 9.90 -6.83 -0.32
CA LEU A 352 9.01 -7.66 -1.11
C LEU A 352 8.88 -7.14 -2.54
N LEU A 353 8.63 -5.85 -2.70
CA LEU A 353 8.43 -5.19 -4.00
C LEU A 353 9.74 -5.06 -4.78
N ALA A 354 10.89 -4.97 -4.11
CA ALA A 354 12.20 -5.03 -4.76
C ALA A 354 12.55 -6.42 -5.33
N SER A 355 11.71 -7.44 -5.12
CA SER A 355 11.88 -8.72 -5.82
C SER A 355 11.47 -8.60 -7.30
N PRO A 356 12.23 -9.20 -8.23
CA PRO A 356 11.87 -9.22 -9.64
C PRO A 356 10.47 -9.83 -9.87
N PRO A 357 9.84 -9.56 -11.04
CA PRO A 357 8.57 -10.19 -11.39
C PRO A 357 8.62 -11.73 -11.26
N GLY A 358 7.60 -12.31 -10.63
CA GLY A 358 7.52 -13.75 -10.34
C GLY A 358 8.31 -14.20 -9.10
N GLN A 359 9.10 -13.31 -8.47
CA GLN A 359 9.90 -13.63 -7.28
C GLN A 359 9.31 -13.06 -5.98
N LYS A 360 8.18 -12.34 -6.04
CA LYS A 360 7.52 -11.81 -4.83
C LYS A 360 6.99 -12.91 -3.90
N PRO A 361 6.30 -13.97 -4.38
CA PRO A 361 5.85 -15.05 -3.48
C PRO A 361 7.00 -15.83 -2.82
N PRO A 362 8.09 -16.21 -3.52
CA PRO A 362 9.28 -16.76 -2.88
C PRO A 362 9.96 -15.80 -1.89
N CYS A 363 9.95 -14.50 -2.14
CA CYS A 363 10.44 -13.51 -1.18
C CYS A 363 9.61 -13.48 0.10
N LEU A 364 8.28 -13.46 -0.02
CA LEU A 364 7.37 -13.52 1.12
C LEU A 364 7.58 -14.80 1.95
N ALA A 365 7.74 -15.95 1.28
CA ALA A 365 8.06 -17.20 1.94
C ALA A 365 9.39 -17.14 2.72
N ARG A 366 10.42 -16.48 2.18
CA ARG A 366 11.70 -16.27 2.89
C ARG A 366 11.54 -15.36 4.11
N LEU A 367 10.70 -14.33 4.06
CA LEU A 367 10.37 -13.49 5.21
C LEU A 367 9.67 -14.32 6.30
N ALA A 368 8.69 -15.14 5.93
CA ALA A 368 8.00 -16.06 6.85
C ALA A 368 8.96 -17.11 7.46
N LEU A 369 9.88 -17.67 6.67
CA LEU A 369 10.92 -18.59 7.19
C LEU A 369 11.87 -17.88 8.15
N ALA A 370 12.28 -16.65 7.84
CA ALA A 370 13.11 -15.85 8.74
C ALA A 370 12.41 -15.62 10.08
N MET A 371 11.10 -15.31 10.08
CA MET A 371 10.30 -15.20 11.30
C MET A 371 10.33 -16.49 12.13
N LEU A 372 10.14 -17.66 11.50
CA LEU A 372 10.18 -18.95 12.21
C LEU A 372 11.56 -19.23 12.80
N LEU A 373 12.63 -18.97 12.06
CA LEU A 373 14.00 -19.20 12.51
C LEU A 373 14.43 -18.25 13.63
N LEU A 374 13.92 -17.02 13.65
CA LEU A 374 14.18 -16.05 14.72
C LEU A 374 13.42 -16.38 16.00
N ALA A 375 12.24 -17.01 15.88
CA ALA A 375 11.46 -17.49 17.02
C ALA A 375 11.83 -18.92 17.45
N ARG A 376 12.86 -19.53 16.84
CA ARG A 376 13.23 -20.94 16.99
C ARG A 376 13.26 -21.41 18.44
N ASP A 377 14.03 -20.74 19.29
CA ASP A 377 14.27 -21.22 20.65
C ASP A 377 12.97 -21.19 21.49
N GLN A 378 12.17 -20.14 21.34
CA GLN A 378 10.84 -20.04 21.97
C GLN A 378 9.89 -21.13 21.46
N ILE A 379 9.97 -21.47 20.16
CA ILE A 379 9.14 -22.52 19.57
C ILE A 379 9.51 -23.90 20.13
N LEU A 380 10.81 -24.19 20.26
CA LEU A 380 11.30 -25.47 20.78
C LEU A 380 10.96 -25.68 22.26
N GLU A 381 10.91 -24.59 23.04
CA GLU A 381 10.46 -24.61 24.43
C GLU A 381 8.92 -24.74 24.56
N GLY A 382 8.18 -24.28 23.55
CA GLY A 382 6.72 -24.23 23.55
C GLY A 382 6.02 -25.56 23.20
N ASP A 383 4.83 -25.73 23.76
CA ASP A 383 3.85 -26.76 23.38
C ASP A 383 2.93 -26.27 22.25
N PHE A 384 1.91 -27.06 21.87
CA PHE A 384 0.94 -26.68 20.84
C PHE A 384 0.31 -25.30 21.10
N GLY A 385 -0.18 -25.05 22.32
CA GLY A 385 -0.91 -23.83 22.65
C GLY A 385 0.00 -22.60 22.68
N ALA A 386 1.18 -22.74 23.28
CA ALA A 386 2.19 -21.69 23.31
C ALA A 386 2.65 -21.32 21.90
N ASN A 387 2.93 -22.31 21.04
CA ASN A 387 3.42 -22.10 19.68
C ASN A 387 2.37 -21.47 18.77
N VAL A 388 1.10 -21.92 18.83
CA VAL A 388 0.02 -21.26 18.08
C VAL A 388 -0.13 -19.81 18.51
N ARG A 389 -0.11 -19.53 19.83
CA ARG A 389 -0.22 -18.16 20.34
C ARG A 389 0.96 -17.29 19.88
N LEU A 390 2.19 -17.79 20.02
CA LEU A 390 3.42 -17.09 19.64
C LEU A 390 3.41 -16.74 18.14
N LEU A 391 3.01 -17.68 17.28
CA LEU A 391 3.04 -17.48 15.83
C LEU A 391 1.84 -16.68 15.31
N GLN A 392 0.70 -16.71 16.00
CA GLN A 392 -0.44 -15.85 15.66
C GLN A 392 -0.30 -14.43 16.21
N HIS A 393 0.55 -14.20 17.21
CA HIS A 393 0.86 -12.91 17.79
C HIS A 393 2.38 -12.77 17.86
N TYR A 394 2.99 -12.62 16.69
CA TYR A 394 4.44 -12.61 16.56
C TYR A 394 5.04 -11.53 17.47
N PRO A 395 6.11 -11.84 18.23
CA PRO A 395 6.69 -10.89 19.16
C PRO A 395 7.24 -9.66 18.41
N ALA A 396 7.23 -8.51 19.09
CA ALA A 396 7.86 -7.31 18.55
C ALA A 396 9.32 -7.62 18.20
N ALA A 397 9.66 -7.45 16.94
CA ALA A 397 10.95 -7.83 16.38
C ALA A 397 11.46 -6.71 15.46
N ASP A 398 12.77 -6.53 15.43
CA ASP A 398 13.40 -5.63 14.47
C ASP A 398 13.24 -6.20 13.05
N VAL A 399 12.44 -5.53 12.23
CA VAL A 399 12.21 -5.89 10.83
C VAL A 399 13.51 -5.96 10.03
N GLY A 400 14.50 -5.12 10.36
CA GLY A 400 15.81 -5.15 9.72
C GLY A 400 16.48 -6.53 9.88
N VAL A 401 16.36 -7.15 11.06
CA VAL A 401 16.88 -8.49 11.33
C VAL A 401 16.13 -9.55 10.53
N ILE A 402 14.80 -9.44 10.42
CA ILE A 402 13.97 -10.35 9.60
C ILE A 402 14.39 -10.26 8.12
N VAL A 403 14.50 -9.04 7.60
CA VAL A 403 14.92 -8.78 6.20
C VAL A 403 16.33 -9.31 5.96
N GLN A 404 17.27 -9.06 6.86
CA GLN A 404 18.64 -9.56 6.74
C GLN A 404 18.66 -11.10 6.71
N ARG A 405 17.92 -11.74 7.62
CA ARG A 405 17.83 -13.20 7.67
C ARG A 405 17.19 -13.77 6.40
N ALA A 406 16.14 -13.15 5.88
CA ALA A 406 15.49 -13.56 4.63
C ALA A 406 16.39 -13.39 3.39
N SER A 407 17.26 -12.39 3.38
CA SER A 407 18.28 -12.20 2.33
C SER A 407 19.33 -13.31 2.35
N LEU A 408 19.79 -13.74 3.54
CA LEU A 408 20.70 -14.88 3.66
C LEU A 408 20.07 -16.17 3.12
N LEU A 409 18.78 -16.41 3.40
CA LEU A 409 18.05 -17.57 2.86
C LEU A 409 17.97 -17.55 1.32
N GLN A 410 18.03 -16.38 0.68
CA GLN A 410 18.07 -16.28 -0.78
C GLN A 410 19.35 -16.88 -1.37
N SER A 411 20.49 -16.63 -0.73
CA SER A 411 21.79 -17.12 -1.18
C SER A 411 21.93 -18.64 -1.03
N TYR A 412 21.33 -19.23 0.00
CA TYR A 412 21.39 -20.67 0.23
C TYR A 412 20.65 -21.51 -0.83
N GLY A 413 19.58 -20.98 -1.43
CA GLY A 413 18.82 -21.69 -2.47
C GLY A 413 19.42 -21.61 -3.89
N ARG A 414 20.58 -20.95 -4.05
CA ARG A 414 21.30 -20.82 -5.34
C ARG A 414 22.59 -21.65 -5.41
N CYS A 415 22.94 -22.38 -4.35
CA CYS A 415 24.01 -23.36 -4.31
C CYS A 415 23.41 -24.76 -4.24
#